data_AF-A0A8C9BG93-F1
#
_entry.id   AF-A0A8C9BG93-F1
#
_cell.length_a   1.000
_cell.length_b   1.000
_cell.length_c   1.000
_cell.angle_alpha   90.00
_cell.angle_beta   90.00
_cell.angle_gamma   90.00
#
_symmetry.space_group_name_H-M   'P 1'
#
loop_
_entity.id
_entity.type
_entity.pdbx_description
1 polymer ?
#
loop_
_entity_poly.entity_id
_entity_poly.type
_entity_poly.pdbx_seq_one_letter_code
_entity_poly.pdbx_strand_id
1 'polypeptide(L)'
;MNVRVARAVWALGRGVRCRSSASSFLLPPSGAVDVEELLRDATAAEEGPREASVRRLPGQCSVLLFPGQGSQVVGMGRGLLRYPRVRELYAAAHRVLGYDLLELSLHGPQEALDRTVHCQPAVFVASLAAVEKLHHLQPAVIENCVAAAGFSVGEFAALVFAGAMEFCEGSAVSPEEFLQ
;
A
#
# COMPACT_ATOMS: atom_id res chain seq x y z
N MET A 1 -15.06 26.08 7.08
CA MET A 1 -15.30 24.63 6.86
C MET A 1 -14.53 24.17 5.65
N ASN A 2 -13.48 23.35 5.83
CA ASN A 2 -12.86 22.46 4.84
C ASN A 2 -11.54 21.92 5.43
N VAL A 3 -11.61 20.90 6.28
CA VAL A 3 -10.41 20.15 6.71
C VAL A 3 -10.06 19.20 5.59
N ARG A 4 -8.88 19.39 5.01
CA ARG A 4 -8.29 18.58 3.95
C ARG A 4 -7.94 17.21 4.51
N VAL A 5 -8.92 16.31 4.64
CA VAL A 5 -8.61 14.90 4.42
C VAL A 5 -8.11 14.88 2.98
N ALA A 6 -6.83 14.55 2.80
CA ALA A 6 -6.25 14.39 1.48
C ALA A 6 -7.29 13.63 0.65
N ARG A 7 -7.80 14.30 -0.37
CA ARG A 7 -8.59 13.66 -1.41
C ARG A 7 -7.67 12.58 -1.94
N ALA A 8 -7.78 11.36 -1.42
CA ALA A 8 -7.38 10.16 -2.12
C ALA A 8 -8.37 10.02 -3.28
N VAL A 9 -8.31 10.98 -4.22
CA VAL A 9 -8.66 10.74 -5.60
C VAL A 9 -7.58 9.76 -6.02
N TRP A 10 -7.88 8.48 -5.82
CA TRP A 10 -7.07 7.38 -6.31
C TRP A 10 -6.70 7.73 -7.76
N ALA A 11 -5.40 7.91 -8.02
CA ALA A 11 -4.85 8.27 -9.31
C ALA A 11 -5.00 7.15 -10.37
N LEU A 12 -5.96 6.23 -10.19
CA LEU A 12 -6.32 5.19 -11.15
C LEU A 12 -7.30 5.67 -12.23
N GLY A 13 -7.80 6.91 -12.14
CA GLY A 13 -8.51 7.57 -13.26
C GLY A 13 -7.61 7.84 -14.48
N ARG A 14 -6.29 7.66 -14.34
CA ARG A 14 -5.34 7.50 -15.44
C ARG A 14 -4.82 6.08 -15.30
N GLY A 15 -5.23 5.18 -16.19
CA GLY A 15 -4.99 3.73 -16.06
C GLY A 15 -3.57 3.38 -15.63
N VAL A 16 -3.45 2.28 -14.87
CA VAL A 16 -2.20 1.75 -14.28
C VAL A 16 -1.07 1.75 -15.30
N ARG A 17 -0.31 2.84 -15.36
CA ARG A 17 0.90 2.96 -16.15
C ARG A 17 2.04 2.69 -15.19
N CYS A 18 2.46 1.43 -15.09
CA CYS A 18 3.81 1.16 -14.60
C CYS A 18 4.74 1.76 -15.65
N ARG A 19 5.29 2.94 -15.36
CA ARG A 19 6.39 3.48 -16.14
C ARG A 19 7.59 2.61 -15.77
N SER A 20 8.28 2.06 -16.74
CA SER A 20 9.65 1.62 -16.56
C SER A 20 10.45 2.87 -16.18
N SER A 21 10.67 3.12 -14.90
CA SER A 21 11.55 4.18 -14.47
C SER A 21 12.97 3.73 -14.79
N ALA A 22 13.55 4.31 -15.84
CA ALA A 22 14.96 4.66 -15.73
C ALA A 22 15.03 5.56 -14.50
N SER A 23 15.69 5.04 -13.46
CA SER A 23 15.94 5.74 -12.21
C SER A 23 16.29 7.19 -12.52
N SER A 24 15.35 8.07 -12.23
CA SER A 24 15.61 9.50 -12.15
C SER A 24 15.67 9.83 -10.67
N PHE A 25 16.50 9.09 -9.92
CA PHE A 25 17.01 9.65 -8.68
C PHE A 25 17.67 10.96 -9.08
N LEU A 26 17.13 12.08 -8.57
CA LEU A 26 17.86 13.33 -8.60
C LEU A 26 19.19 13.02 -7.92
N LEU A 27 20.28 13.04 -8.72
CA LEU A 27 21.62 12.96 -8.17
C LEU A 27 21.70 14.02 -7.07
N PRO A 28 22.09 13.64 -5.84
CA PRO A 28 22.29 14.63 -4.80
C PRO A 28 23.27 15.70 -5.35
N PRO A 29 23.02 16.98 -5.06
CA PRO A 29 23.85 18.06 -5.58
C PRO A 29 25.31 17.75 -5.30
N SER A 30 26.16 17.91 -6.32
CA SER A 30 27.59 17.59 -6.25
C SER A 30 28.31 18.63 -5.38
N GLY A 31 28.24 18.44 -4.07
CA GLY A 31 28.87 19.23 -3.04
C GLY A 31 28.68 18.50 -1.72
N ALA A 32 29.66 18.58 -0.83
CA ALA A 32 29.53 18.00 0.51
C ALA A 32 28.37 18.71 1.24
N VAL A 33 27.17 18.12 1.17
CA VAL A 33 26.05 18.52 2.00
C VAL A 33 26.42 18.07 3.41
N ASP A 34 26.52 19.00 4.34
CA ASP A 34 26.86 18.69 5.71
C ASP A 34 25.77 17.80 6.29
N VAL A 35 26.13 16.57 6.64
CA VAL A 35 25.22 15.57 7.22
C VAL A 35 24.61 16.15 8.50
N GLU A 36 25.33 17.01 9.20
CA GLU A 36 24.84 17.69 10.40
C GLU A 36 23.72 18.70 10.10
N GLU A 37 23.77 19.38 8.94
CA GLU A 37 22.74 20.33 8.49
C GLU A 37 21.46 19.58 8.07
N LEU A 38 21.61 18.47 7.34
CA LEU A 38 20.47 17.63 6.95
C LEU A 38 19.76 17.00 8.18
N LEU A 39 20.56 16.61 9.20
CA LEU A 39 20.04 16.09 10.47
C LEU A 39 19.39 17.19 11.32
N ARG A 40 19.88 18.44 11.26
CA ARG A 40 19.21 19.58 11.91
C ARG A 40 17.86 19.84 11.27
N ASP A 41 17.72 19.84 9.95
CA ASP A 41 16.42 20.04 9.30
C ASP A 41 15.42 18.91 9.57
N ALA A 42 15.91 17.67 9.69
CA ALA A 42 15.07 16.53 10.07
C ALA A 42 14.61 16.56 11.55
N THR A 43 15.39 17.21 12.43
CA THR A 43 15.08 17.34 13.87
C THR A 43 14.45 18.67 14.25
N ALA A 44 14.56 19.69 13.39
CA ALA A 44 13.94 21.01 13.51
C ALA A 44 12.62 21.10 12.73
N ALA A 45 11.90 19.97 12.64
CA ALA A 45 10.46 20.04 12.44
C ALA A 45 9.85 20.68 13.70
N GLU A 46 9.92 22.01 13.78
CA GLU A 46 9.21 22.82 14.75
C GLU A 46 7.74 22.39 14.73
N GLU A 47 7.30 21.75 15.82
CA GLU A 47 5.89 21.46 16.06
C GLU A 47 5.16 22.80 16.25
N GLY A 48 4.84 23.45 15.13
CA GLY A 48 3.85 24.52 15.11
C GLY A 48 2.57 24.03 15.80
N PRO A 49 1.76 24.91 16.42
CA PRO A 49 0.64 24.48 17.25
C PRO A 49 -0.20 23.46 16.49
N ARG A 50 -0.14 22.19 16.91
CA ARG A 50 -1.04 21.16 16.39
C ARG A 50 -2.44 21.67 16.70
N GLU A 51 -3.13 22.21 15.70
CA GLU A 51 -4.55 22.53 15.83
C GLU A 51 -5.19 21.31 16.48
N ALA A 52 -5.74 21.50 17.68
CA ALA A 52 -6.29 20.41 18.46
C ALA A 52 -7.32 19.69 17.58
N SER A 53 -6.93 18.54 17.05
CA SER A 53 -7.78 17.79 16.13
C SER A 53 -9.07 17.53 16.88
N VAL A 54 -10.18 18.05 16.37
CA VAL A 54 -11.51 17.80 16.95
C VAL A 54 -11.59 16.31 17.26
N ARG A 55 -11.68 15.94 18.54
CA ARG A 55 -11.71 14.54 18.97
C ARG A 55 -12.91 13.89 18.30
N ARG A 56 -12.65 13.09 17.27
CA ARG A 56 -13.70 12.34 16.59
C ARG A 56 -14.13 11.20 17.51
N LEU A 57 -15.43 10.98 17.60
CA LEU A 57 -15.97 9.89 18.43
C LEU A 57 -15.58 8.53 17.81
N PRO A 58 -15.32 7.48 18.62
CA PRO A 58 -14.92 6.17 18.11
C PRO A 58 -15.89 5.58 17.08
N GLY A 59 -17.20 5.84 17.22
CA GLY A 59 -18.22 5.37 16.26
C GLY A 59 -18.23 6.10 14.92
N GLN A 60 -17.37 7.11 14.74
CA GLN A 60 -17.26 7.92 13.52
C GLN A 60 -15.88 7.80 12.86
N CYS A 61 -15.02 6.91 13.35
CA CYS A 61 -13.68 6.70 12.81
C CYS A 61 -13.46 5.25 12.46
N SER A 62 -12.57 5.00 11.51
CA SER A 62 -12.06 3.67 11.24
C SER A 62 -10.54 3.64 11.33
N VAL A 63 -10.03 2.45 11.64
CA VAL A 63 -8.60 2.12 11.54
C VAL A 63 -8.50 0.91 10.62
N LEU A 64 -7.65 0.98 9.60
CA LEU A 64 -7.42 -0.13 8.68
C LEU A 64 -6.15 -0.88 9.08
N LEU A 65 -6.29 -2.19 9.25
CA LEU A 65 -5.19 -3.08 9.58
C LEU A 65 -4.89 -4.00 8.39
N PHE A 66 -3.62 -4.04 8.01
CA PHE A 66 -3.13 -4.81 6.86
C PHE A 66 -2.33 -6.03 7.35
N PRO A 67 -2.74 -7.25 7.01
CA PRO A 67 -2.06 -8.46 7.45
C PRO A 67 -0.67 -8.59 6.80
N GLY A 68 0.20 -9.36 7.45
CA GLY A 68 1.49 -9.76 6.91
C GLY A 68 1.54 -11.20 6.42
N GLN A 69 2.76 -11.67 6.16
CA GLN A 69 3.04 -13.07 5.84
C GLN A 69 2.44 -14.03 6.88
N GLY A 70 1.97 -15.18 6.42
CA GLY A 70 1.24 -16.18 7.22
C GLY A 70 -0.29 -16.08 7.09
N SER A 71 -0.80 -15.01 6.49
CA SER A 71 -2.25 -14.82 6.25
C SER A 71 -2.71 -15.31 4.88
N GLN A 72 -1.79 -15.79 4.04
CA GLN A 72 -2.10 -16.32 2.72
C GLN A 72 -2.83 -17.67 2.81
N VAL A 73 -3.80 -17.88 1.91
CA VAL A 73 -4.56 -19.13 1.82
C VAL A 73 -4.98 -19.36 0.37
N VAL A 74 -4.88 -20.59 -0.12
CA VAL A 74 -5.40 -20.93 -1.46
C VAL A 74 -6.90 -20.65 -1.54
N GLY A 75 -7.29 -19.94 -2.59
CA GLY A 75 -8.65 -19.42 -2.77
C GLY A 75 -8.81 -17.95 -2.33
N MET A 76 -7.78 -17.33 -1.75
CA MET A 76 -7.80 -15.89 -1.46
C MET A 76 -8.03 -15.09 -2.74
N GLY A 77 -8.74 -13.97 -2.62
CA GLY A 77 -9.11 -13.13 -3.77
C GLY A 77 -10.33 -13.59 -4.56
N ARG A 78 -10.79 -14.85 -4.46
CA ARG A 78 -11.96 -15.36 -5.22
C ARG A 78 -13.22 -14.51 -5.03
N GLY A 79 -13.53 -14.18 -3.78
CA GLY A 79 -14.66 -13.33 -3.43
C GLY A 79 -14.47 -11.85 -3.77
N LEU A 80 -13.25 -11.44 -4.13
CA LEU A 80 -12.89 -10.05 -4.42
C LEU A 80 -13.03 -9.72 -5.92
N LEU A 81 -12.88 -10.70 -6.82
CA LEU A 81 -12.87 -10.50 -8.28
C LEU A 81 -14.13 -9.88 -8.90
N ARG A 82 -15.25 -9.88 -8.16
CA ARG A 82 -16.51 -9.25 -8.58
C ARG A 82 -16.54 -7.73 -8.34
N TYR A 83 -15.63 -7.22 -7.51
CA TYR A 83 -15.58 -5.80 -7.19
C TYR A 83 -14.77 -5.04 -8.24
N PRO A 84 -15.10 -3.75 -8.49
CA PRO A 84 -14.38 -2.92 -9.44
C PRO A 84 -12.88 -2.89 -9.14
N ARG A 85 -12.05 -2.71 -10.18
CA ARG A 85 -10.58 -2.53 -10.09
C ARG A 85 -9.77 -3.72 -9.53
N VAL A 86 -10.38 -4.68 -8.86
CA VAL A 86 -9.67 -5.86 -8.32
C VAL A 86 -8.94 -6.62 -9.43
N ARG A 87 -9.60 -6.83 -10.58
CA ARG A 87 -8.96 -7.48 -11.74
C ARG A 87 -7.80 -6.67 -12.30
N GLU A 88 -7.88 -5.35 -12.26
CA GLU A 88 -6.81 -4.45 -12.71
C GLU A 88 -5.60 -4.50 -11.78
N LEU A 89 -5.82 -4.61 -10.46
CA LEU A 89 -4.76 -4.80 -9.47
C LEU A 89 -3.99 -6.10 -9.72
N TYR A 90 -4.70 -7.22 -9.90
CA TYR A 90 -4.04 -8.50 -10.21
C TYR A 90 -3.34 -8.48 -11.58
N ALA A 91 -3.93 -7.83 -12.59
CA ALA A 91 -3.27 -7.66 -13.88
C ALA A 91 -2.02 -6.77 -13.80
N ALA A 92 -2.03 -5.75 -12.93
CA ALA A 92 -0.87 -4.92 -12.66
C ALA A 92 0.22 -5.71 -11.95
N ALA A 93 -0.14 -6.49 -10.93
CA ALA A 93 0.78 -7.38 -10.23
C ALA A 93 1.42 -8.39 -11.20
N HIS A 94 0.63 -8.97 -12.11
CA HIS A 94 1.15 -9.86 -13.15
C HIS A 94 2.24 -9.21 -14.01
N ARG A 95 2.04 -7.94 -14.41
CA ARG A 95 3.04 -7.18 -15.18
C ARG A 95 4.32 -6.88 -14.41
N VAL A 96 4.22 -6.65 -13.10
CA VAL A 96 5.39 -6.34 -12.24
C VAL A 96 6.15 -7.61 -11.88
N LEU A 97 5.43 -8.67 -11.50
CA LEU A 97 6.01 -9.91 -10.98
C LEU A 97 6.47 -10.87 -12.08
N GLY A 98 5.91 -10.77 -13.29
CA GLY A 98 6.22 -11.66 -14.40
C GLY A 98 5.59 -13.05 -14.31
N TYR A 99 4.71 -13.29 -13.35
CA TYR A 99 3.95 -14.55 -13.20
C TYR A 99 2.49 -14.27 -12.79
N ASP A 100 1.61 -15.25 -12.96
CA ASP A 100 0.19 -15.10 -12.61
C ASP A 100 -0.05 -15.31 -11.12
N LEU A 101 0.07 -14.22 -10.36
CA LEU A 101 -0.21 -14.21 -8.92
C LEU A 101 -1.68 -14.53 -8.61
N LEU A 102 -2.62 -14.19 -9.51
CA LEU A 102 -4.03 -14.46 -9.28
C LEU A 102 -4.29 -15.96 -9.35
N GLU A 103 -3.77 -16.63 -10.36
CA GLU A 103 -3.90 -18.08 -10.51
C GLU A 103 -3.31 -18.81 -9.30
N LEU A 104 -2.10 -18.44 -8.88
CA LEU A 104 -1.47 -18.99 -7.69
C LEU A 104 -2.30 -18.76 -6.42
N SER A 105 -2.86 -17.56 -6.26
CA SER A 105 -3.71 -17.20 -5.10
C SER A 105 -5.02 -17.99 -5.08
N LEU A 106 -5.61 -18.28 -6.24
CA LEU A 106 -6.92 -18.93 -6.35
C LEU A 106 -6.85 -20.45 -6.28
N HIS A 107 -5.79 -21.04 -6.83
CA HIS A 107 -5.72 -22.48 -7.09
C HIS A 107 -4.47 -23.16 -6.50
N GLY A 108 -3.49 -22.38 -6.01
CA GLY A 108 -2.29 -22.92 -5.38
C GLY A 108 -1.29 -23.53 -6.38
N PRO A 109 -0.49 -24.53 -5.97
CA PRO A 109 -0.56 -25.28 -4.71
C PRO A 109 -0.20 -24.43 -3.48
N GLN A 110 -0.68 -24.85 -2.30
CA GLN A 110 -0.49 -24.10 -1.04
C GLN A 110 0.99 -23.95 -0.70
N GLU A 111 1.79 -25.00 -0.93
CA GLU A 111 3.24 -24.99 -0.67
C GLU A 111 3.97 -23.96 -1.53
N ALA A 112 3.52 -23.74 -2.77
CA ALA A 112 4.07 -22.68 -3.61
C ALA A 112 3.63 -21.31 -3.11
N LEU A 113 2.36 -21.14 -2.76
CA LEU A 113 1.83 -19.88 -2.22
C LEU A 113 2.53 -19.48 -0.90
N ASP A 114 2.92 -20.46 -0.06
CA ASP A 114 3.60 -20.24 1.22
C ASP A 114 5.06 -19.81 1.11
N ARG A 115 5.66 -19.92 -0.08
CA ARG A 115 7.02 -19.42 -0.28
C ARG A 115 7.00 -17.90 -0.12
N THR A 116 7.96 -17.36 0.63
CA THR A 116 8.10 -15.91 0.90
C THR A 116 7.96 -15.04 -0.35
N VAL A 117 8.57 -15.47 -1.46
CA VAL A 117 8.53 -14.80 -2.78
C VAL A 117 7.12 -14.68 -3.40
N HIS A 118 6.17 -15.49 -2.92
CA HIS A 118 4.80 -15.55 -3.41
C HIS A 118 3.80 -15.08 -2.35
N CYS A 119 3.96 -15.47 -1.07
CA CYS A 119 3.02 -15.08 -0.03
C CYS A 119 3.02 -13.57 0.21
N GLN A 120 4.19 -12.92 0.17
CA GLN A 120 4.31 -11.47 0.38
C GLN A 120 3.51 -10.68 -0.68
N PRO A 121 3.75 -10.85 -1.99
CA PRO A 121 2.95 -10.15 -3.00
C PRO A 121 1.48 -10.61 -3.01
N ALA A 122 1.17 -11.88 -2.71
CA ALA A 122 -0.21 -12.35 -2.60
C ALA A 122 -0.98 -11.62 -1.50
N VAL A 123 -0.41 -11.49 -0.31
CA VAL A 123 -1.00 -10.78 0.83
C VAL A 123 -1.13 -9.29 0.52
N PHE A 124 -0.11 -8.67 -0.06
CA PHE A 124 -0.14 -7.26 -0.46
C PHE A 124 -1.29 -6.96 -1.43
N VAL A 125 -1.36 -7.68 -2.56
CA VAL A 125 -2.38 -7.45 -3.60
C VAL A 125 -3.78 -7.78 -3.09
N ALA A 126 -3.95 -8.88 -2.35
CA ALA A 126 -5.25 -9.22 -1.80
C ALA A 126 -5.74 -8.23 -0.74
N SER A 127 -4.83 -7.62 0.03
CA SER A 127 -5.18 -6.58 1.00
C SER A 127 -5.70 -5.32 0.30
N LEU A 128 -5.04 -4.87 -0.77
CA LEU A 128 -5.53 -3.74 -1.56
C LEU A 128 -6.84 -4.07 -2.31
N ALA A 129 -6.99 -5.30 -2.80
CA ALA A 129 -8.26 -5.77 -3.35
C ALA A 129 -9.39 -5.79 -2.30
N ALA A 130 -9.07 -6.07 -1.04
CA ALA A 130 -10.03 -5.99 0.06
C ALA A 130 -10.42 -4.52 0.36
N VAL A 131 -9.48 -3.57 0.22
CA VAL A 131 -9.79 -2.13 0.27
C VAL A 131 -10.77 -1.73 -0.83
N GLU A 132 -10.58 -2.19 -2.08
CA GLU A 132 -11.52 -1.90 -3.17
C GLU A 132 -12.92 -2.45 -2.89
N LYS A 133 -13.01 -3.66 -2.34
CA LYS A 133 -14.28 -4.21 -1.85
C LYS A 133 -14.89 -3.35 -0.75
N LEU A 134 -14.09 -2.94 0.24
CA LEU A 134 -14.55 -2.14 1.37
C LEU A 134 -15.05 -0.78 0.92
N HIS A 135 -14.32 -0.12 0.02
CA HIS A 135 -14.72 1.13 -0.61
C HIS A 135 -16.04 0.99 -1.39
N HIS A 136 -16.23 -0.12 -2.11
CA HIS A 136 -17.48 -0.38 -2.84
C HIS A 136 -18.69 -0.62 -1.92
N LEU A 137 -18.50 -1.33 -0.80
CA LEU A 137 -19.59 -1.68 0.12
C LEU A 137 -19.89 -0.61 1.16
N GLN A 138 -18.85 0.06 1.67
CA GLN A 138 -18.91 0.99 2.79
C GLN A 138 -17.89 2.13 2.59
N PRO A 139 -18.11 3.03 1.63
CA PRO A 139 -17.18 4.12 1.32
C PRO A 139 -16.90 5.01 2.54
N ALA A 140 -17.90 5.21 3.40
CA ALA A 140 -17.77 5.97 4.64
C ALA A 140 -16.71 5.40 5.60
N VAL A 141 -16.42 4.09 5.56
CA VAL A 141 -15.34 3.51 6.38
C VAL A 141 -13.99 4.01 5.88
N ILE A 142 -13.79 4.12 4.57
CA ILE A 142 -12.55 4.64 3.99
C ILE A 142 -12.44 6.15 4.22
N GLU A 143 -13.50 6.91 3.98
CA GLU A 143 -13.53 8.37 4.14
C GLU A 143 -13.28 8.81 5.59
N ASN A 144 -13.73 8.00 6.55
CA ASN A 144 -13.54 8.25 7.99
C ASN A 144 -12.31 7.55 8.58
N CYS A 145 -11.42 7.01 7.74
CA CYS A 145 -10.19 6.38 8.20
C CYS A 145 -9.25 7.42 8.82
N VAL A 146 -8.84 7.17 10.07
CA VAL A 146 -7.95 8.06 10.82
C VAL A 146 -6.55 7.49 11.02
N ALA A 147 -6.39 6.18 10.85
CA ALA A 147 -5.10 5.52 10.92
C ALA A 147 -5.11 4.24 10.06
N ALA A 148 -3.94 3.92 9.50
CA ALA A 148 -3.68 2.66 8.86
C ALA A 148 -2.39 2.08 9.46
N ALA A 149 -2.36 0.76 9.67
CA ALA A 149 -1.17 0.06 10.13
C ALA A 149 -1.07 -1.29 9.45
N GLY A 150 0.14 -1.74 9.17
CA GLY A 150 0.39 -3.02 8.57
C GLY A 150 1.43 -3.82 9.32
N PHE A 151 1.30 -5.14 9.31
CA PHE A 151 2.28 -6.02 9.95
C PHE A 151 3.29 -6.52 8.92
N SER A 152 4.58 -6.19 9.09
CA SER A 152 5.66 -6.56 8.16
C SER A 152 5.32 -6.15 6.72
N VAL A 153 5.21 -7.06 5.75
CA VAL A 153 4.80 -6.75 4.37
C VAL A 153 3.45 -6.00 4.28
N GLY A 154 2.58 -6.14 5.27
CA GLY A 154 1.33 -5.39 5.35
C GLY A 154 1.54 -3.88 5.44
N GLU A 155 2.69 -3.41 5.94
CA GLU A 155 3.04 -1.99 6.01
C GLU A 155 3.04 -1.34 4.62
N PHE A 156 3.50 -2.07 3.59
CA PHE A 156 3.51 -1.59 2.22
C PHE A 156 2.09 -1.40 1.69
N ALA A 157 1.17 -2.31 2.03
CA ALA A 157 -0.24 -2.15 1.68
C ALA A 157 -0.86 -0.94 2.41
N ALA A 158 -0.48 -0.71 3.67
CA ALA A 158 -0.92 0.46 4.43
C ALA A 158 -0.38 1.78 3.84
N LEU A 159 0.87 1.81 3.41
CA LEU A 159 1.50 2.97 2.77
C LEU A 159 0.89 3.28 1.40
N VAL A 160 0.61 2.26 0.58
CA VAL A 160 -0.10 2.43 -0.69
C VAL A 160 -1.53 2.91 -0.46
N PHE A 161 -2.23 2.35 0.53
CA PHE A 161 -3.56 2.82 0.92
C PHE A 161 -3.55 4.29 1.37
N ALA A 162 -2.53 4.70 2.14
CA ALA A 162 -2.36 6.08 2.58
C ALA A 162 -1.91 7.04 1.48
N GLY A 163 -1.56 6.53 0.28
CA GLY A 163 -1.05 7.32 -0.84
C GLY A 163 0.40 7.78 -0.65
N ALA A 164 1.15 7.16 0.27
CA ALA A 164 2.56 7.47 0.50
C ALA A 164 3.51 6.75 -0.47
N MET A 165 3.02 5.71 -1.15
CA MET A 165 3.77 4.87 -2.09
C MET A 165 2.87 4.45 -3.25
N GLU A 166 3.44 4.27 -4.44
CA GLU A 166 2.70 3.79 -5.60
C GLU A 166 2.56 2.25 -5.59
N PHE A 167 1.52 1.74 -6.24
CA PHE A 167 1.25 0.30 -6.28
C PHE A 167 2.42 -0.51 -6.88
N CYS A 168 2.99 -0.05 -8.01
CA CYS A 168 4.05 -0.80 -8.69
C CYS A 168 5.30 -0.92 -7.79
N GLU A 169 5.58 0.08 -6.95
CA GLU A 169 6.69 0.08 -5.98
C GLU A 169 6.43 -0.94 -4.86
N GLY A 170 5.26 -0.87 -4.21
CA GLY A 170 4.90 -1.81 -3.14
C GLY A 170 4.78 -3.28 -3.58
N SER A 171 4.37 -3.53 -4.83
CA SER A 171 4.25 -4.89 -5.39
C SER A 171 5.58 -5.53 -5.78
N ALA A 172 6.64 -4.73 -5.96
CA ALA A 172 7.96 -5.18 -6.39
C ALA A 172 8.92 -5.51 -5.24
N VAL A 173 8.50 -5.24 -4.00
CA VAL A 173 9.32 -5.45 -2.80
C VAL A 173 9.70 -6.90 -2.71
N SER A 174 10.98 -7.16 -2.96
CA SER A 174 11.53 -8.50 -2.94
C SER A 174 11.85 -8.87 -1.49
N PRO A 175 11.75 -10.15 -1.11
CA PRO A 175 12.07 -10.59 0.26
C PRO A 175 13.49 -10.21 0.73
N GLU A 176 14.41 -9.92 -0.19
CA GLU A 176 15.80 -9.56 0.12
C GLU A 176 15.96 -8.16 0.74
N GLU A 177 15.01 -7.24 0.55
CA GLU A 177 15.08 -5.89 1.16
C GLU A 177 14.76 -5.90 2.67
N PHE A 178 14.26 -7.01 3.21
CA PHE A 178 13.95 -7.16 4.64
C PHE A 178 15.08 -7.79 5.47
N LEU A 179 16.19 -8.17 4.84
CA LEU A 179 17.34 -8.83 5.50
C LEU A 179 18.63 -7.99 5.53
N GLN A 180 18.53 -6.68 5.32
CA GLN A 180 19.64 -5.75 5.57
C GLN A 180 19.46 -4.98 6.87
#